data_AF-A0A267FZD7-F1
#
_entry.id   AF-A0A267FZD7-F1
#
_cell.length_a   1.000
_cell.length_b   1.000
_cell.length_c   1.000
_cell.angle_alpha   90.00
_cell.angle_beta   90.00
_cell.angle_gamma   90.00
#
_symmetry.space_group_name_H-M   'P 1'
#
loop_
_entity.id
_entity.type
_entity.pdbx_description
1 polymer ?
#
loop_
_entity_poly.entity_id
_entity_poly.type
_entity_poly.pdbx_seq_one_letter_code
_entity_poly.pdbx_strand_id
1 'polypeptide(L)'
;MDGVAKHLVRESQPHRFKFVGELLGGTTFSPKMDHLVCFLPGALAYGFLHGMPREHLRLAEQLMRTCYITYTTTATGLAPEITHFNTDAASVADTYVKPLDRHNIQRPETVESLFYMWRVTGDRKYQDWGWAIFQAFEKYTKVQPAGYVSISDVTNARNPGKRTKCESFWFAETLKYFFLLFSEDNDLLPLDKWLFNTEAHPLPIWPRQP
;
A
#
# COMPACT_ATOMS: atom_id res chain seq x y z
N MET A 1 -9.21 15.49 -6.77
CA MET A 1 -7.86 15.25 -6.22
C MET A 1 -7.22 16.50 -5.63
N ASP A 2 -7.52 17.68 -6.16
CA ASP A 2 -6.98 18.97 -5.68
C ASP A 2 -7.13 19.19 -4.18
N GLY A 3 -8.27 18.79 -3.60
CA GLY A 3 -8.49 18.87 -2.15
C GLY A 3 -7.49 18.04 -1.34
N VAL A 4 -7.24 16.78 -1.75
CA VAL A 4 -6.24 15.91 -1.10
C VAL A 4 -4.86 16.53 -1.21
N ALA A 5 -4.47 16.94 -2.42
CA ALA A 5 -3.16 17.53 -2.68
C ALA A 5 -2.92 18.81 -1.86
N LYS A 6 -3.93 19.67 -1.75
CA LYS A 6 -3.85 20.94 -1.04
C LYS A 6 -3.86 20.76 0.49
N HIS A 7 -4.76 19.93 0.99
CA HIS A 7 -5.08 19.91 2.42
C HIS A 7 -4.38 18.78 3.18
N LEU A 8 -4.14 17.63 2.54
CA LEU A 8 -3.74 16.41 3.23
C LEU A 8 -2.33 15.93 2.89
N VAL A 9 -1.78 16.32 1.73
CA VAL A 9 -0.42 15.92 1.36
C VAL A 9 0.61 16.78 2.09
N ARG A 10 1.55 16.13 2.78
CA ARG A 10 2.73 16.74 3.40
C ARG A 10 3.98 15.90 3.13
N GLU A 11 5.13 16.45 3.49
CA GLU A 11 6.42 15.78 3.39
C GLU A 11 6.93 15.43 4.79
N SER A 12 7.46 14.22 4.95
CA SER A 12 8.12 13.79 6.18
C SER A 12 9.52 14.40 6.32
N GLN A 13 10.13 14.25 7.49
CA GLN A 13 11.51 14.60 7.76
C GLN A 13 12.29 13.38 8.27
N PRO A 14 13.54 13.16 7.85
CA PRO A 14 14.37 14.10 7.08
C PRO A 14 14.33 13.88 5.55
N HIS A 15 13.74 12.80 5.05
CA HIS A 15 13.89 12.39 3.65
C HIS A 15 12.81 12.94 2.70
N ARG A 16 11.84 13.70 3.22
CA ARG A 16 10.81 14.38 2.42
C ARG A 16 9.91 13.44 1.63
N PHE A 17 9.54 12.30 2.22
CA PHE A 17 8.55 11.41 1.61
C PHE A 17 7.17 12.06 1.67
N LYS A 18 6.45 12.05 0.54
CA LYS A 18 5.08 12.56 0.52
C LYS A 18 4.15 11.55 1.15
N PHE A 19 3.34 11.98 2.10
CA PHE A 19 2.32 11.15 2.73
C PHE A 19 1.00 11.92 2.78
N VAL A 20 -0.09 11.19 3.01
CA VAL A 20 -1.44 11.76 3.17
C VAL A 20 -1.81 11.65 4.64
N GLY A 21 -1.95 12.79 5.31
CA GLY A 21 -2.41 12.86 6.69
C GLY A 21 -3.92 13.05 6.81
N GLU A 22 -4.36 13.30 8.03
CA GLU A 22 -5.75 13.59 8.37
C GLU A 22 -5.96 15.08 8.68
N LEU A 23 -7.22 15.53 8.63
CA LEU A 23 -7.62 16.87 9.06
C LEU A 23 -8.66 16.77 10.18
N LEU A 24 -8.21 16.89 11.42
CA LEU A 24 -9.05 16.78 12.61
C LEU A 24 -9.87 18.07 12.79
N GLY A 25 -11.19 17.91 12.95
CA GLY A 25 -12.12 19.04 13.07
C GLY A 25 -12.13 19.98 11.86
N GLY A 26 -11.60 19.54 10.71
CA GLY A 26 -11.51 20.35 9.48
C GLY A 26 -10.40 21.41 9.48
N THR A 27 -9.58 21.51 10.54
CA THR A 27 -8.57 22.58 10.66
C THR A 27 -7.19 22.08 11.07
N THR A 28 -7.11 21.02 11.86
CA THR A 28 -5.85 20.60 12.49
C THR A 28 -5.26 19.41 11.74
N PHE A 29 -4.12 19.61 11.10
CA PHE A 29 -3.43 18.53 10.40
C PHE A 29 -2.86 17.51 11.40
N SER A 30 -3.11 16.22 11.14
CA SER A 30 -2.55 15.09 11.89
C SER A 30 -1.70 14.26 10.94
N PRO A 31 -0.41 13.99 11.27
CA PRO A 31 0.45 13.20 10.40
C PRO A 31 0.23 11.69 10.57
N LYS A 32 -1.01 11.29 10.87
CA LYS A 32 -1.47 9.91 10.92
C LYS A 32 -1.85 9.47 9.51
N MET A 33 -1.37 8.31 9.09
CA MET A 33 -1.77 7.68 7.84
C MET A 33 -2.04 6.20 8.10
N ASP A 34 -3.28 5.80 7.87
CA ASP A 34 -3.66 4.40 7.90
C ASP A 34 -3.01 3.68 6.71
N HIS A 35 -2.64 2.41 6.88
CA HIS A 35 -2.15 1.58 5.79
C HIS A 35 -3.15 1.52 4.62
N LEU A 36 -4.45 1.61 4.94
CA LEU A 36 -5.56 1.75 4.00
C LEU A 36 -5.32 2.83 2.93
N VAL A 37 -4.68 3.96 3.27
CA VAL A 37 -4.44 5.07 2.32
C VAL A 37 -3.49 4.64 1.19
N CYS A 38 -2.76 3.54 1.35
CA CYS A 38 -1.93 2.96 0.32
C CYS A 38 -2.69 2.38 -0.88
N PHE A 39 -4.03 2.44 -0.92
CA PHE A 39 -4.81 2.20 -2.16
C PHE A 39 -4.65 3.35 -3.18
N LEU A 40 -4.39 4.56 -2.67
CA LEU A 40 -4.45 5.80 -3.46
C LEU A 40 -3.43 5.86 -4.60
N PRO A 41 -2.16 5.41 -4.45
CA PRO A 41 -1.23 5.36 -5.58
C PRO A 41 -1.78 4.56 -6.77
N GLY A 42 -2.33 3.37 -6.53
CA GLY A 42 -2.91 2.52 -7.57
C GLY A 42 -4.12 3.18 -8.22
N ALA A 43 -5.02 3.76 -7.42
CA ALA A 43 -6.18 4.50 -7.94
C ALA A 43 -5.76 5.71 -8.82
N LEU A 44 -4.72 6.44 -8.43
CA LEU A 44 -4.19 7.56 -9.21
C LEU A 44 -3.54 7.11 -10.52
N ALA A 45 -2.75 6.03 -10.49
CA ALA A 45 -2.15 5.43 -11.67
C ALA A 45 -3.21 4.90 -12.65
N TYR A 46 -4.24 4.20 -12.14
CA TYR A 46 -5.37 3.76 -12.94
C TYR A 46 -6.13 4.94 -13.55
N GLY A 47 -6.40 5.99 -12.76
CA GLY A 47 -7.01 7.21 -13.29
C GLY A 47 -6.20 7.84 -14.42
N PHE A 48 -4.87 7.90 -14.29
CA PHE A 48 -3.98 8.41 -15.34
C PHE A 48 -4.07 7.58 -16.62
N LEU A 49 -4.09 6.25 -16.52
CA LEU A 49 -4.29 5.35 -17.66
C LEU A 49 -5.58 5.66 -18.43
N HIS A 50 -6.62 6.12 -17.72
CA HIS A 50 -7.94 6.47 -18.25
C HIS A 50 -8.13 7.97 -18.53
N GLY A 51 -7.03 8.72 -18.68
CA GLY A 51 -7.05 10.11 -19.15
C GLY A 51 -7.02 11.18 -18.06
N MET A 52 -6.80 10.81 -16.80
CA MET A 52 -6.49 11.81 -15.77
C MET A 52 -5.11 12.45 -15.99
N PRO A 53 -4.88 13.66 -15.45
CA PRO A 53 -3.65 14.40 -15.69
C PRO A 53 -2.37 13.74 -15.18
N ARG A 54 -1.21 14.08 -15.78
CA ARG A 54 0.11 13.51 -15.43
C ARG A 54 0.53 13.79 -13.97
N GLU A 55 0.04 14.85 -13.35
CA GLU A 55 0.24 15.10 -11.91
C GLU A 55 -0.32 14.00 -11.01
N HIS A 56 -1.36 13.27 -11.43
CA HIS A 56 -1.87 12.12 -10.67
C HIS A 56 -0.82 11.01 -10.64
N LEU A 57 -0.23 10.67 -11.79
CA LEU A 57 0.83 9.65 -11.84
C LEU A 57 2.06 10.09 -11.05
N ARG A 58 2.48 11.37 -11.15
CA ARG A 58 3.60 11.88 -10.33
C ARG A 58 3.33 11.76 -8.84
N LEU A 59 2.11 12.08 -8.39
CA LEU A 59 1.73 11.89 -7.00
C LEU A 59 1.67 10.39 -6.64
N ALA A 60 1.19 9.53 -7.53
CA ALA A 60 1.16 8.09 -7.36
C ALA A 60 2.56 7.52 -7.12
N GLU A 61 3.54 7.89 -7.95
CA GLU A 61 4.95 7.48 -7.77
C GLU A 61 5.51 7.90 -6.41
N GLN A 62 5.20 9.13 -5.97
CA GLN A 62 5.65 9.67 -4.69
C GLN A 62 4.99 8.94 -3.50
N LEU A 63 3.68 8.71 -3.55
CA LEU A 63 2.95 8.02 -2.49
C LEU A 63 3.28 6.52 -2.47
N MET A 64 3.48 5.89 -3.63
CA MET A 64 3.88 4.47 -3.71
C MET A 64 5.23 4.25 -3.03
N ARG A 65 6.19 5.17 -3.24
CA ARG A 65 7.47 5.13 -2.53
C ARG A 65 7.25 5.19 -1.02
N THR A 66 6.42 6.11 -0.54
CA THR A 66 6.09 6.23 0.89
C THR A 66 5.45 4.97 1.45
N CYS A 67 4.48 4.38 0.74
CA CYS A 67 3.86 3.13 1.14
C CYS A 67 4.86 1.97 1.21
N TYR A 68 5.84 1.90 0.30
CA TYR A 68 6.92 0.91 0.45
C TYR A 68 7.83 1.22 1.65
N ILE A 69 8.08 2.50 1.96
CA ILE A 69 8.93 2.89 3.08
C ILE A 69 8.35 2.36 4.40
N THR A 70 7.03 2.38 4.58
CA THR A 70 6.38 1.86 5.81
C THR A 70 6.64 0.37 6.05
N TYR A 71 6.95 -0.41 5.00
CA TYR A 71 7.41 -1.80 5.13
C TYR A 71 8.89 -1.86 5.48
N THR A 72 9.73 -1.08 4.82
CA THR A 72 11.19 -1.12 5.01
C THR A 72 11.68 -0.58 6.35
N THR A 73 10.87 0.26 7.03
CA THR A 73 11.22 0.86 8.32
C THR A 73 10.89 -0.02 9.52
N THR A 74 10.22 -1.17 9.32
CA THR A 74 9.88 -2.10 10.42
C THR A 74 10.84 -3.28 10.46
N ALA A 75 10.98 -3.90 11.64
CA ALA A 75 11.91 -5.01 11.81
C ALA A 75 11.52 -6.26 11.01
N THR A 76 10.22 -6.46 10.75
CA THR A 76 9.72 -7.61 9.99
C THR A 76 9.69 -7.37 8.48
N GLY A 77 9.87 -6.14 7.99
CA GLY A 77 9.61 -5.82 6.59
C GLY A 77 8.12 -5.81 6.22
N LEU A 78 7.22 -5.71 7.21
CA LEU A 78 5.77 -5.58 7.04
C LEU A 78 5.28 -4.25 7.61
N ALA A 79 4.40 -3.55 6.90
CA ALA A 79 3.82 -2.32 7.42
C ALA A 79 2.87 -2.57 8.61
N PRO A 80 2.80 -1.64 9.57
CA PRO A 80 1.80 -1.63 10.62
C PRO A 80 0.42 -1.21 10.07
N GLU A 81 -0.61 -1.31 10.89
CA GLU A 81 -1.96 -0.84 10.58
C GLU A 81 -2.00 0.69 10.37
N ILE A 82 -1.27 1.43 11.21
CA ILE A 82 -1.20 2.90 11.15
C ILE A 82 0.25 3.32 11.28
N THR A 83 0.69 4.22 10.40
CA THR A 83 2.00 4.87 10.46
C THR A 83 1.84 6.35 10.76
N HIS A 84 2.67 6.86 11.65
CA HIS A 84 2.79 8.29 11.88
C HIS A 84 4.06 8.83 11.22
N PHE A 85 3.95 10.01 10.62
CA PHE A 85 5.06 10.65 9.92
C PHE A 85 5.60 11.83 10.72
N ASN A 86 6.92 11.89 10.87
CA ASN A 86 7.57 13.02 11.49
C ASN A 86 7.67 14.19 10.51
N THR A 87 7.31 15.38 10.95
CA THR A 87 7.33 16.61 10.13
C THR A 87 8.26 17.69 10.71
N ASP A 88 8.80 17.47 11.90
CA ASP A 88 9.78 18.34 12.54
C ASP A 88 11.16 18.13 11.88
N ALA A 89 11.82 19.22 11.49
CA ALA A 89 13.15 19.22 10.87
C ALA A 89 14.24 18.58 11.75
N ALA A 90 14.06 18.53 13.07
CA ALA A 90 14.99 17.85 13.98
C ALA A 90 14.83 16.32 14.02
N SER A 91 13.84 15.76 13.30
CA SER A 91 13.54 14.34 13.31
C SER A 91 14.62 13.52 12.60
N VAL A 92 15.03 12.42 13.23
CA VAL A 92 16.07 11.51 12.69
C VAL A 92 15.52 10.34 11.88
N ALA A 93 14.20 10.18 11.83
CA ALA A 93 13.49 9.13 11.10
C ALA A 93 12.16 9.66 10.57
N ASP A 94 11.75 9.25 9.37
CA ASP A 94 10.50 9.71 8.74
C ASP A 94 9.24 9.18 9.40
N THR A 95 9.31 7.99 9.98
CA THR A 95 8.15 7.27 10.48
C THR A 95 8.33 6.80 11.91
N TYR A 96 7.21 6.69 12.63
CA TYR A 96 7.12 5.95 13.87
C TYR A 96 5.76 5.25 13.97
N VAL A 97 5.69 4.24 14.83
CA VAL A 97 4.50 3.41 15.02
C VAL A 97 4.15 3.40 16.50
N LYS A 98 2.92 3.82 16.83
CA LYS A 98 2.45 3.76 18.21
C LYS A 98 2.20 2.30 18.62
N PRO A 99 2.31 1.94 19.91
CA PRO A 99 2.17 0.56 20.37
C PRO A 99 0.90 -0.17 19.92
N LEU A 100 -0.25 0.52 19.92
CA LEU A 100 -1.54 -0.07 19.53
C LEU A 100 -1.67 -0.30 18.01
N ASP A 101 -0.83 0.35 17.22
CA ASP A 101 -0.92 0.37 15.76
C ASP A 101 0.02 -0.64 15.10
N ARG A 102 0.89 -1.30 15.87
CA ARG A 102 1.98 -2.17 15.36
C ARG A 102 1.52 -3.47 14.71
N HIS A 103 0.23 -3.76 14.72
CA HIS A 103 -0.29 -5.00 14.18
C HIS A 103 -0.33 -4.96 12.66
N ASN A 104 -0.21 -6.12 12.03
CA ASN A 104 -0.42 -6.29 10.59
C ASN A 104 -1.47 -7.40 10.40
N ILE A 105 -2.54 -7.07 9.69
CA ILE A 105 -3.66 -8.00 9.45
C ILE A 105 -3.68 -8.54 8.03
N GLN A 106 -2.53 -8.58 7.35
CA GLN A 106 -2.39 -9.15 6.01
C GLN A 106 -3.06 -8.33 4.89
N ARG A 107 -3.17 -7.02 5.13
CA ARG A 107 -3.79 -6.01 4.27
C ARG A 107 -3.18 -5.90 2.85
N PRO A 108 -4.00 -5.66 1.81
CA PRO A 108 -3.57 -5.71 0.42
C PRO A 108 -3.08 -4.38 -0.18
N GLU A 109 -3.40 -3.23 0.40
CA GLU A 109 -3.48 -1.95 -0.32
C GLU A 109 -2.14 -1.53 -0.95
N THR A 110 -1.02 -1.89 -0.32
CA THR A 110 0.31 -1.64 -0.91
C THR A 110 0.57 -2.53 -2.13
N VAL A 111 0.29 -3.85 -2.06
CA VAL A 111 0.49 -4.74 -3.22
C VAL A 111 -0.53 -4.48 -4.32
N GLU A 112 -1.75 -4.07 -3.97
CA GLU A 112 -2.73 -3.52 -4.92
C GLU A 112 -2.12 -2.37 -5.72
N SER A 113 -1.60 -1.36 -5.03
CA SER A 113 -0.99 -0.21 -5.71
C SER A 113 0.26 -0.59 -6.51
N LEU A 114 1.10 -1.50 -6.01
CA LEU A 114 2.27 -2.00 -6.76
C LEU A 114 1.85 -2.64 -8.09
N PHE A 115 0.75 -3.42 -8.10
CA PHE A 115 0.20 -4.02 -9.32
C PHE A 115 -0.18 -2.95 -10.35
N TYR A 116 -0.94 -1.92 -9.96
CA TYR A 116 -1.31 -0.84 -10.87
C TYR A 116 -0.10 -0.04 -11.34
N MET A 117 0.84 0.27 -10.45
CA MET A 117 2.06 0.99 -10.80
C MET A 117 2.91 0.20 -11.81
N TRP A 118 3.07 -1.10 -11.62
CA TRP A 118 3.73 -1.99 -12.59
C TRP A 118 3.03 -1.95 -13.95
N ARG A 119 1.71 -2.19 -13.99
CA ARG A 119 0.96 -2.25 -15.27
C ARG A 119 0.94 -0.91 -16.02
N VAL A 120 0.92 0.21 -15.30
CA VAL A 120 0.85 1.55 -15.91
C VAL A 120 2.22 2.06 -16.36
N THR A 121 3.29 1.72 -15.63
CA THR A 121 4.64 2.30 -15.89
C THR A 121 5.62 1.34 -16.54
N GLY A 122 5.44 0.02 -16.37
CA GLY A 122 6.41 -1.00 -16.77
C GLY A 122 7.71 -1.01 -15.95
N ASP A 123 7.78 -0.30 -14.82
CA ASP A 123 8.99 -0.24 -13.99
C ASP A 123 9.07 -1.46 -13.04
N ARG A 124 10.07 -2.32 -13.30
CA ARG A 124 10.26 -3.58 -12.56
C ARG A 124 10.53 -3.40 -11.07
N LYS A 125 10.94 -2.22 -10.61
CA LYS A 125 11.15 -1.97 -9.18
C LYS A 125 9.90 -2.28 -8.34
N TYR A 126 8.70 -2.12 -8.91
CA TYR A 126 7.44 -2.41 -8.21
C TYR A 126 7.26 -3.91 -7.97
N GLN A 127 7.73 -4.75 -8.88
CA GLN A 127 7.79 -6.20 -8.69
C GLN A 127 8.82 -6.55 -7.63
N ASP A 128 10.03 -5.96 -7.68
CA ASP A 128 11.07 -6.20 -6.65
C ASP A 128 10.58 -5.83 -5.24
N TRP A 129 9.88 -4.70 -5.12
CA TRP A 129 9.27 -4.27 -3.85
C TRP A 129 8.19 -5.24 -3.39
N GLY A 130 7.32 -5.69 -4.30
CA GLY A 130 6.32 -6.71 -4.00
C GLY A 130 6.96 -8.01 -3.54
N TRP A 131 8.07 -8.43 -4.17
CA TRP A 131 8.76 -9.67 -3.81
C TRP A 131 9.34 -9.60 -2.40
N ALA A 132 9.96 -8.48 -2.03
CA ALA A 132 10.45 -8.26 -0.67
C ALA A 132 9.31 -8.36 0.37
N ILE A 133 8.14 -7.78 0.07
CA ILE A 133 6.96 -7.85 0.95
C ILE A 133 6.45 -9.29 1.06
N PHE A 134 6.35 -10.02 -0.06
CA PHE A 134 5.92 -11.41 -0.08
C PHE A 134 6.84 -12.30 0.76
N GLN A 135 8.16 -12.13 0.64
CA GLN A 135 9.15 -12.83 1.46
C GLN A 135 8.99 -12.53 2.96
N ALA A 136 8.64 -11.29 3.33
CA ALA A 136 8.34 -10.94 4.70
C ALA A 136 7.08 -11.65 5.23
N PHE A 137 6.01 -11.73 4.41
CA PHE A 137 4.82 -12.53 4.76
C PHE A 137 5.17 -14.01 4.95
N GLU A 138 5.90 -14.62 4.01
CA GLU A 138 6.35 -16.02 4.11
C GLU A 138 7.10 -16.27 5.43
N LYS A 139 7.99 -15.35 5.80
CA LYS A 139 8.85 -15.50 6.98
C LYS A 139 8.10 -15.32 8.29
N TYR A 140 7.26 -14.30 8.40
CA TYR A 140 6.72 -13.86 9.70
C TYR A 140 5.28 -14.31 9.96
N THR A 141 4.50 -14.60 8.92
CA THR A 141 3.05 -14.85 9.07
C THR A 141 2.65 -16.30 8.81
N LYS A 142 3.48 -17.09 8.11
CA LYS A 142 3.21 -18.50 7.80
C LYS A 142 3.14 -19.37 9.07
N VAL A 143 2.19 -20.29 9.12
CA VAL A 143 2.01 -21.27 10.21
C VAL A 143 2.04 -22.70 9.69
N GLN A 144 2.43 -23.63 10.56
CA GLN A 144 2.49 -25.06 10.27
C GLN A 144 1.20 -25.74 10.76
N PRO A 145 0.69 -26.78 10.06
CA PRO A 145 1.23 -27.35 8.82
C PRO A 145 0.90 -26.52 7.57
N ALA A 146 -0.12 -25.66 7.63
CA ALA A 146 -0.51 -24.78 6.53
C ALA A 146 -1.23 -23.53 7.06
N GLY A 147 -1.12 -22.44 6.30
CA GLY A 147 -1.85 -21.19 6.54
C GLY A 147 -0.96 -20.00 6.85
N TYR A 148 -1.59 -18.85 6.99
CA TYR A 148 -0.99 -17.57 7.33
C TYR A 148 -1.86 -16.91 8.39
N VAL A 149 -1.27 -16.09 9.26
CA VAL A 149 -2.01 -15.39 10.30
C VAL A 149 -1.53 -13.95 10.43
N SER A 150 -2.43 -13.08 10.87
CA SER A 150 -2.07 -11.72 11.29
C SER A 150 -1.02 -11.75 12.41
N ILE A 151 -0.23 -10.68 12.54
CA ILE A 151 0.76 -10.52 13.61
C ILE A 151 0.48 -9.26 14.43
N SER A 152 0.93 -9.25 15.68
CA SER A 152 0.60 -8.19 16.64
C SER A 152 1.64 -7.07 16.68
N ASP A 153 2.89 -7.34 16.31
CA ASP A 153 3.97 -6.36 16.36
C ASP A 153 4.98 -6.54 15.21
N VAL A 154 4.88 -5.68 14.19
CA VAL A 154 5.83 -5.60 13.06
C VAL A 154 7.21 -5.05 13.45
N THR A 155 7.35 -4.44 14.63
CA THR A 155 8.61 -3.87 15.12
C THR A 155 9.45 -4.91 15.87
N ASN A 156 8.90 -6.10 16.16
CA ASN A 156 9.60 -7.17 16.85
C ASN A 156 9.78 -8.42 15.97
N ALA A 157 10.86 -8.44 15.18
CA ALA A 157 11.17 -9.58 14.32
C ALA A 157 11.49 -10.89 15.08
N ARG A 158 11.87 -10.82 16.36
CA ARG A 158 12.17 -12.02 17.17
C ARG A 158 10.89 -12.68 17.67
N ASN A 159 9.89 -11.89 18.01
CA ASN A 159 8.58 -12.35 18.45
C ASN A 159 7.48 -11.40 17.97
N PRO A 160 7.02 -11.55 16.71
CA PRO A 160 6.01 -10.65 16.12
C PRO A 160 4.59 -10.88 16.69
N GLY A 161 4.40 -11.89 17.54
CA GLY A 161 3.11 -12.18 18.18
C GLY A 161 2.04 -12.59 17.17
N LYS A 162 2.16 -13.81 16.63
CA LYS A 162 1.16 -14.41 15.74
C LYS A 162 -0.22 -14.45 16.41
N ARG A 163 -1.24 -13.98 15.69
CA ARG A 163 -2.65 -14.05 16.08
C ARG A 163 -3.28 -15.36 15.60
N THR A 164 -4.54 -15.57 15.91
CA THR A 164 -5.32 -16.77 15.51
C THR A 164 -6.24 -16.52 14.33
N LYS A 165 -6.05 -15.43 13.59
CA LYS A 165 -6.93 -15.00 12.50
C LYS A 165 -6.17 -14.89 11.18
N CYS A 166 -6.76 -15.44 10.12
CA CYS A 166 -6.41 -15.19 8.74
C CYS A 166 -7.61 -14.47 8.10
N GLU A 167 -7.40 -13.27 7.60
CA GLU A 167 -8.48 -12.48 7.00
C GLU A 167 -8.83 -13.00 5.59
N SER A 168 -10.09 -12.88 5.18
CA SER A 168 -10.54 -13.34 3.84
C SER A 168 -9.75 -12.67 2.71
N PHE A 169 -9.47 -11.39 2.86
CA PHE A 169 -8.72 -10.59 1.90
C PHE A 169 -7.26 -11.01 1.75
N TRP A 170 -6.69 -11.81 2.66
CA TRP A 170 -5.38 -12.43 2.39
C TRP A 170 -5.42 -13.24 1.09
N PHE A 171 -6.48 -14.03 0.89
CA PHE A 171 -6.67 -14.83 -0.31
C PHE A 171 -7.35 -14.04 -1.43
N ALA A 172 -8.39 -13.28 -1.10
CA ALA A 172 -9.16 -12.56 -2.11
C ALA A 172 -8.35 -11.42 -2.75
N GLU A 173 -7.49 -10.74 -2.01
CA GLU A 173 -6.84 -9.51 -2.45
C GLU A 173 -5.33 -9.63 -2.46
N THR A 174 -4.70 -9.85 -1.29
CA THR A 174 -3.25 -9.77 -1.14
C THR A 174 -2.53 -10.76 -2.05
N LEU A 175 -2.91 -12.04 -2.02
CA LEU A 175 -2.34 -13.05 -2.90
C LEU A 175 -2.74 -12.87 -4.38
N LYS A 176 -3.94 -12.37 -4.65
CA LYS A 176 -4.38 -12.08 -6.03
C LYS A 176 -3.53 -10.97 -6.66
N TYR A 177 -3.30 -9.88 -5.94
CA TYR A 177 -2.45 -8.80 -6.43
C TYR A 177 -0.98 -9.20 -6.52
N PHE A 178 -0.44 -10.04 -5.61
CA PHE A 178 0.89 -10.63 -5.82
C PHE A 178 0.96 -11.43 -7.12
N PHE A 179 -0.03 -12.31 -7.35
CA PHE A 179 -0.08 -13.10 -8.58
C PHE A 179 -0.11 -12.21 -9.84
N LEU A 180 -0.97 -11.19 -9.85
CA LEU A 180 -1.09 -10.28 -10.99
C LEU A 180 0.14 -9.38 -11.17
N LEU A 181 0.78 -8.94 -10.08
CA LEU A 181 2.01 -8.15 -10.09
C LEU A 181 3.17 -8.92 -10.72
N PHE A 182 3.28 -10.23 -10.45
CA PHE A 182 4.35 -11.08 -10.98
C PHE A 182 4.03 -11.76 -12.31
N SER A 183 2.81 -11.61 -12.83
CA SER A 183 2.44 -12.15 -14.14
C SER A 183 3.30 -11.52 -15.23
N GLU A 184 3.94 -12.35 -16.05
CA GLU A 184 4.59 -11.91 -17.30
C GLU A 184 3.56 -11.60 -18.40
N ASP A 185 2.34 -12.10 -18.25
CA ASP A 185 1.21 -11.82 -19.14
C ASP A 185 0.50 -10.53 -18.71
N ASN A 186 0.79 -9.44 -19.43
CA ASN A 186 0.12 -8.15 -19.27
C ASN A 186 -1.30 -8.13 -19.86
N ASP A 187 -1.69 -9.13 -20.66
CA ASP A 187 -3.04 -9.32 -21.19
C ASP A 187 -3.94 -10.12 -20.24
N LEU A 188 -3.39 -10.66 -19.15
CA LEU A 188 -4.19 -11.20 -18.06
C LEU A 188 -4.91 -10.05 -17.33
N LEU A 189 -6.24 -10.03 -17.42
CA LEU A 189 -7.13 -8.99 -16.84
C LEU A 189 -6.67 -7.56 -17.20
N PRO A 190 -6.72 -7.18 -18.49
CA PRO A 190 -6.17 -5.90 -18.93
C PRO A 190 -7.03 -4.74 -18.41
N LEU A 191 -6.36 -3.67 -17.97
CA LEU A 191 -6.94 -2.57 -17.20
C LEU A 191 -7.88 -1.65 -18.01
N ASP A 192 -7.93 -1.82 -19.32
CA ASP A 192 -8.88 -1.19 -20.24
C ASP A 192 -10.18 -2.00 -20.40
N LYS A 193 -10.23 -3.25 -19.94
CA LYS A 193 -11.41 -4.14 -20.00
C LYS A 193 -11.98 -4.51 -18.64
N TRP A 194 -11.18 -4.46 -17.59
CA TRP A 194 -11.58 -4.86 -16.23
C TRP A 194 -11.36 -3.75 -15.22
N LEU A 195 -12.29 -3.65 -14.29
CA LEU A 195 -12.22 -2.80 -13.10
C LEU A 195 -12.35 -3.69 -11.87
N PHE A 196 -11.42 -3.57 -10.93
CA PHE A 196 -11.51 -4.30 -9.67
C PHE A 196 -12.42 -3.53 -8.70
N ASN A 197 -13.33 -4.22 -8.02
CA ASN A 197 -14.00 -3.64 -6.86
C ASN A 197 -13.02 -3.53 -5.68
N THR A 198 -13.48 -2.95 -4.57
CA THR A 198 -12.65 -2.71 -3.38
C THR A 198 -12.21 -3.96 -2.62
N GLU A 199 -12.62 -5.16 -3.05
CA GLU A 199 -12.16 -6.46 -2.50
C GLU A 199 -11.49 -7.30 -3.61
N ALA A 200 -10.83 -6.62 -4.55
CA ALA A 200 -10.11 -7.17 -5.70
C ALA A 200 -10.92 -8.12 -6.60
N HIS A 201 -12.24 -8.03 -6.66
CA HIS A 201 -13.05 -8.80 -7.60
C HIS A 201 -13.17 -8.06 -8.94
N PRO A 202 -12.66 -8.63 -10.05
CA PRO A 202 -12.71 -7.97 -11.35
C PRO A 202 -14.12 -8.00 -11.93
N LEU A 203 -14.57 -6.85 -12.40
CA LEU A 203 -15.84 -6.62 -13.10
C LEU A 203 -15.54 -6.10 -14.51
N PRO A 204 -16.28 -6.53 -15.54
CA PRO A 204 -16.06 -6.04 -16.90
C PRO A 204 -16.47 -4.57 -17.00
N ILE A 205 -15.64 -3.76 -17.68
CA ILE A 205 -15.99 -2.39 -18.03
C ILE A 205 -17.09 -2.44 -19.10
N TRP A 206 -18.15 -1.65 -18.91
CA TRP A 206 -19.20 -1.55 -19.90
C TRP A 206 -18.69 -0.86 -21.17
N PRO A 207 -18.98 -1.40 -22.36
CA PRO A 207 -18.66 -0.70 -23.60
C PRO A 207 -19.30 0.69 -23.59
N ARG A 208 -18.56 1.72 -23.99
CA ARG A 208 -19.19 3.01 -24.30
C ARG A 208 -20.18 2.77 -25.43
N GLN A 209 -21.45 3.13 -25.22
CA GLN A 209 -22.42 3.15 -26.31
C GLN A 209 -21.93 4.18 -27.36
N PRO A 210 -22.02 3.85 -28.66
CA PRO A 210 -21.56 4.72 -29.74
C PRO A 210 -22.29 6.07 -29.77
#